data_AF-W4MF66-F1
#
_entry.id   AF-W4MF66-F1
#
_cell.length_a   1.000
_cell.length_b   1.000
_cell.length_c   1.000
_cell.angle_alpha   90.00
_cell.angle_beta   90.00
_cell.angle_gamma   90.00
#
_symmetry.space_group_name_H-M   'P 1'
#
loop_
_entity.id
_entity.type
_entity.pdbx_description
1 polymer ?
#
loop_
_entity_poly.entity_id
_entity_poly.type
_entity_poly.pdbx_seq_one_letter_code
_entity_poly.pdbx_strand_id
1 'polypeptide(L)'
;MQQRSGRTLRQAVEKGAALVPSAKKQGGVGGTIDVPLGHKDAAYVRSHFDAQEVRVSDAPRANELVVCVTVTDSGRPLPRVGGLTTGEMIGEDGLR
;
A
#
# COMPACT_ATOMS: atom_id res chain seq x y z
N MET A 1 4.36 10.07 10.72
CA MET A 1 5.04 9.76 9.43
C MET A 1 4.01 9.83 8.30
N GLN A 2 3.76 10.99 7.69
CA GLN A 2 2.64 11.13 6.72
C GLN A 2 2.96 11.88 5.42
N GLN A 3 4.10 12.57 5.29
CA GLN A 3 4.33 13.46 4.13
C GLN A 3 5.50 13.07 3.22
N ARG A 4 6.65 12.62 3.77
CA ARG A 4 7.86 12.38 2.95
C ARG A 4 7.90 10.99 2.29
N SER A 5 7.59 9.93 3.04
CA SER A 5 7.76 8.55 2.57
C SER A 5 6.92 8.22 1.32
N GLY A 6 5.68 8.69 1.26
CA GLY A 6 4.82 8.45 0.09
C GLY A 6 5.27 9.17 -1.18
N ARG A 7 5.93 10.33 -1.08
CA ARG A 7 6.52 11.02 -2.25
C ARG A 7 7.79 10.30 -2.71
N THR A 8 8.67 9.93 -1.78
CA THR A 8 9.90 9.19 -2.10
C THR A 8 9.61 7.83 -2.72
N LEU A 9 8.63 7.09 -2.19
CA LEU A 9 8.22 5.81 -2.77
C LEU A 9 7.70 5.98 -4.21
N ARG A 10 6.83 6.96 -4.44
CA ARG A 10 6.29 7.26 -5.78
C ARG A 10 7.37 7.64 -6.79
N GLN A 11 8.40 8.35 -6.35
CA GLN A 11 9.58 8.63 -7.18
C GLN A 11 10.38 7.36 -7.49
N ALA A 12 10.54 6.46 -6.50
CA ALA A 12 11.29 5.22 -6.67
C ALA A 12 10.61 4.21 -7.61
N VAL A 13 9.28 4.23 -7.70
CA VAL A 13 8.51 3.35 -8.62
C VAL A 13 8.22 4.00 -9.97
N GLU A 14 8.96 5.06 -10.32
CA GLU A 14 8.95 5.84 -11.57
C GLU A 14 7.64 6.60 -11.90
N LYS A 15 6.49 5.95 -11.69
CA LYS A 15 5.13 6.47 -11.86
C LYS A 15 4.26 5.99 -10.70
N GLY A 16 3.39 6.87 -10.21
CA GLY A 16 2.39 6.54 -9.22
C GLY A 16 1.52 7.73 -8.88
N ALA A 17 0.57 8.06 -9.75
CA ALA A 17 -0.33 9.19 -9.54
C ALA A 17 -1.25 8.96 -8.33
N ALA A 18 -1.58 7.70 -8.03
CA ALA A 18 -2.43 7.37 -6.90
C ALA A 18 -1.76 7.68 -5.56
N LEU A 19 -2.61 8.00 -4.58
CA LEU A 19 -2.18 8.12 -3.19
C LEU A 19 -1.70 6.76 -2.69
N VAL A 20 -0.54 6.71 -2.04
CA VAL A 20 -0.07 5.50 -1.35
C VAL A 20 -0.96 5.26 -0.13
N PRO A 21 -1.72 4.14 -0.09
CA PRO A 21 -2.54 3.82 1.07
C PRO A 21 -1.64 3.55 2.28
N SER A 22 -2.12 3.87 3.48
CA SER A 22 -1.34 3.68 4.71
C SER A 22 -2.23 3.37 5.89
N ALA A 23 -1.70 2.56 6.81
CA ALA A 23 -2.28 2.28 8.11
C ALA A 23 -1.26 2.64 9.20
N LYS A 24 -1.76 3.00 10.39
CA LYS A 24 -0.95 3.22 11.58
C LYS A 24 -1.65 2.56 12.76
N LYS A 25 -0.89 1.82 13.57
CA LYS A 25 -1.39 1.08 14.72
C LYS A 25 -0.38 1.20 15.86
N GLN A 26 -0.88 1.45 17.07
CA GLN A 26 -0.08 1.27 18.28
C GLN A 26 -0.19 -0.19 18.71
N GLY A 27 0.95 -0.84 18.89
CA GLY A 27 1.04 -2.24 19.30
C GLY A 27 2.27 -2.46 20.18
N GLY A 28 2.29 -3.60 20.87
CA GLY A 28 3.48 -4.06 21.60
C GLY A 28 4.35 -4.98 20.74
N VAL A 29 5.40 -5.49 21.36
CA VAL A 29 6.33 -6.46 20.78
C VAL A 29 5.58 -7.64 20.14
N GLY A 30 5.92 -7.95 18.88
CA GLY A 30 5.32 -9.06 18.15
C GLY A 30 3.94 -8.79 17.57
N GLY A 31 3.41 -7.57 17.75
CA GLY A 31 2.12 -7.13 17.22
C GLY A 31 2.07 -7.13 15.69
N THR A 32 0.88 -7.33 15.14
CA THR A 32 0.63 -7.35 13.70
C THR A 32 0.04 -6.03 13.22
N ILE A 33 0.36 -5.65 11.98
CA ILE A 33 -0.29 -4.56 11.25
C ILE A 33 -0.50 -4.98 9.79
N ASP A 34 -1.70 -4.74 9.28
CA ASP A 34 -2.01 -4.90 7.87
C ASP A 34 -1.60 -3.65 7.08
N VAL A 35 -0.71 -3.83 6.11
CA VAL A 35 -0.29 -2.76 5.20
C VAL A 35 -1.18 -2.82 3.96
N PRO A 36 -2.08 -1.83 3.76
CA PRO A 36 -2.97 -1.83 2.61
C PRO A 36 -2.19 -1.62 1.32
N LEU A 37 -2.63 -2.29 0.26
CA LEU A 37 -2.11 -2.22 -1.09
C LEU A 37 -3.18 -1.66 -2.04
N GLY A 38 -2.71 -0.96 -3.07
CA GLY A 38 -3.54 -0.40 -4.12
C GLY A 38 -2.72 -0.19 -5.38
N HIS A 39 -3.39 -0.04 -6.52
CA HIS A 39 -2.69 0.20 -7.77
C HIS A 39 -1.98 1.55 -7.74
N LYS A 40 -0.68 1.56 -8.08
CA LYS A 40 0.18 2.74 -7.97
C LYS A 40 -0.31 3.93 -8.82
N ASP A 41 -0.90 3.65 -9.97
CA ASP A 41 -1.29 4.69 -10.95
C ASP A 41 -2.75 5.13 -10.82
N ALA A 42 -3.66 4.30 -10.28
CA ALA A 42 -5.10 4.61 -10.23
C ALA A 42 -5.78 3.94 -9.03
N ALA A 43 -6.26 4.75 -8.08
CA ALA A 43 -6.80 4.26 -6.81
C ALA A 43 -8.08 3.42 -6.93
N TYR A 44 -8.79 3.42 -8.08
CA TYR A 44 -10.02 2.64 -8.25
C TYR A 44 -9.86 1.32 -8.99
N VAL A 45 -8.63 0.94 -9.35
CA VAL A 45 -8.37 -0.38 -9.96
C VAL A 45 -8.59 -1.49 -8.94
N ARG A 46 -9.79 -2.07 -8.97
CA ARG A 46 -10.32 -2.91 -7.88
C ARG A 46 -9.66 -4.30 -7.79
N SER A 47 -9.00 -4.73 -8.85
CA SER A 47 -8.18 -5.95 -8.84
C SER A 47 -6.98 -5.85 -7.89
N HIS A 48 -6.54 -4.64 -7.53
CA HIS A 48 -5.32 -4.39 -6.74
C HIS A 48 -5.58 -3.97 -5.29
N PHE A 49 -6.85 -3.95 -4.84
CA PHE A 49 -7.14 -3.81 -3.41
C PHE A 49 -6.73 -5.05 -2.66
N ASP A 50 -5.74 -4.92 -1.80
CA ASP A 50 -5.25 -6.02 -0.99
C ASP A 50 -4.65 -5.49 0.31
N ALA A 51 -4.20 -6.38 1.18
CA ALA A 51 -3.39 -6.03 2.34
C ALA A 51 -2.40 -7.14 2.66
N GLN A 52 -1.22 -6.75 3.14
CA GLN A 52 -0.21 -7.69 3.62
C GLN A 52 -0.05 -7.53 5.14
N GLU A 53 -0.26 -8.61 5.90
CA GLU A 53 0.06 -8.62 7.32
C GLU A 53 1.58 -8.58 7.51
N VAL A 54 2.04 -7.70 8.38
CA VAL A 54 3.45 -7.59 8.76
C VAL A 54 3.58 -7.64 10.28
N ARG A 55 4.62 -8.33 10.74
CA ARG A 55 5.02 -8.37 12.15
C ARG A 55 6.54 -8.53 12.26
N VAL A 56 7.10 -8.02 13.34
CA VAL A 56 8.48 -8.27 13.76
C VAL A 56 8.41 -8.90 15.13
N SER A 57 8.98 -10.09 15.31
CA SER A 57 8.74 -10.91 16.51
C SER A 57 9.15 -10.24 17.82
N ASP A 58 10.18 -9.41 17.80
CA ASP A 58 10.79 -8.77 18.97
C ASP A 58 10.61 -7.24 19.02
N ALA A 59 9.80 -6.67 18.11
CA ALA A 59 9.53 -5.23 17.99
C ALA A 59 8.03 -4.94 17.73
N PRO A 60 7.56 -3.68 17.90
CA PRO A 60 8.26 -2.55 18.52
C PRO A 60 8.32 -2.68 20.04
N ARG A 61 9.48 -2.40 20.63
CA ARG A 61 9.59 -2.11 22.07
C ARG A 61 9.01 -0.73 22.38
N ALA A 62 8.85 -0.43 23.68
CA ALA A 62 8.20 0.80 24.15
C ALA A 62 8.81 2.12 23.60
N ASN A 63 10.08 2.10 23.21
CA ASN A 63 10.83 3.24 22.68
C ASN A 63 11.19 3.09 21.19
N GLU A 64 10.51 2.22 20.46
CA GLU A 64 10.80 1.92 19.05
C GLU A 64 9.58 2.15 18.15
N LEU A 65 9.83 2.30 16.85
CA LEU A 65 8.81 2.33 15.82
C LEU A 65 9.15 1.30 14.75
N VAL A 66 8.17 0.49 14.38
CA VAL A 66 8.25 -0.35 13.18
C VAL A 66 7.63 0.44 12.02
N VAL A 67 8.41 0.61 10.96
CA VAL A 67 7.98 1.23 9.71
C VAL A 67 8.05 0.18 8.62
N CYS A 68 6.94 -0.03 7.92
CA CYS A 68 6.83 -1.01 6.83
C CYS A 68 6.44 -0.32 5.53
N VAL A 69 6.98 -0.82 4.42
CA VAL A 69 6.57 -0.47 3.05
C VAL A 69 6.40 -1.78 2.31
N THR A 70 5.26 -1.96 1.65
CA THR A 70 4.96 -3.15 0.83
C THR A 70 4.77 -2.74 -0.62
N VAL A 71 5.27 -3.58 -1.52
CA VAL A 71 5.18 -3.41 -2.98
C VAL A 71 4.88 -4.76 -3.58
N THR A 72 3.93 -4.82 -4.50
CA THR A 72 3.60 -6.01 -5.29
C THR A 72 3.84 -5.74 -6.76
N ASP A 73 4.10 -6.80 -7.52
CA ASP A 73 4.24 -6.74 -8.98
C ASP A 73 2.88 -6.76 -9.72
N SER A 74 1.82 -7.17 -9.01
CA SER A 74 0.50 -7.42 -9.59
C SER A 74 -0.62 -7.32 -8.54
N GLY A 75 -1.86 -7.40 -9.02
CA GLY A 75 -3.07 -7.45 -8.20
C GLY A 75 -3.36 -8.86 -7.67
N ARG A 76 -4.54 -9.04 -7.09
CA ARG A 76 -4.95 -10.34 -6.52
C ARG A 76 -4.93 -11.44 -7.60
N PRO A 77 -4.50 -12.68 -7.29
CA PRO A 77 -4.43 -13.77 -8.28
C PRO A 77 -5.76 -14.13 -8.96
N LEU A 78 -6.88 -13.96 -8.27
CA LEU A 78 -8.24 -14.27 -8.76
C LEU A 78 -9.20 -13.09 -8.51
N PRO A 79 -9.06 -11.98 -9.25
CA PRO A 79 -9.90 -10.80 -9.08
C PRO A 79 -11.27 -11.04 -9.74
N ARG A 80 -12.35 -11.00 -8.94
CA ARG A 80 -13.71 -11.39 -9.38
C ARG A 80 -14.82 -10.43 -8.96
N VAL A 81 -14.47 -9.18 -8.68
CA VAL A 81 -15.38 -8.16 -8.10
C VAL A 81 -15.69 -7.00 -9.07
N GLY A 82 -15.36 -7.18 -10.36
CA GLY A 82 -15.49 -6.16 -11.40
C GLY A 82 -14.79 -4.84 -11.04
N GLY A 83 -15.31 -3.73 -11.56
CA GLY A 83 -14.74 -2.39 -11.37
C GLY A 83 -13.71 -2.03 -12.44
N LEU A 84 -13.07 -0.88 -12.26
CA LEU A 84 -12.04 -0.37 -13.18
C LEU A 84 -10.88 -1.38 -13.27
N THR A 85 -10.51 -1.72 -14.50
CA THR A 85 -9.37 -2.59 -14.78
C THR A 85 -8.12 -1.76 -15.10
N THR A 86 -6.94 -2.38 -15.00
CA THR A 86 -5.66 -1.75 -15.36
C THR A 86 -5.60 -1.30 -16.83
N GLY A 87 -6.35 -1.95 -17.72
CA GLY A 87 -6.38 -1.57 -19.14
C GLY A 87 -7.31 -0.39 -19.46
N GLU A 88 -8.27 -0.10 -18.59
CA GLU A 88 -9.24 1.00 -18.75
C GLU A 88 -8.77 2.28 -18.05
N MET A 89 -7.68 2.19 -17.30
CA MET A 89 -7.21 3.26 -16.44
C MET A 89 -6.44 4.32 -17.25
N ILE A 90 -6.62 5.60 -16.92
CA ILE A 90 -5.90 6.72 -17.56
C ILE A 90 -4.66 7.10 -16.74
N GLY A 91 -4.79 7.14 -15.42
CA GLY A 91 -3.71 7.35 -14.46
C GLY A 91 -3.24 8.80 -14.31
N GLU A 92 -4.01 9.78 -14.76
CA GLU A 92 -3.63 11.21 -14.69
C GLU A 92 -3.98 11.85 -13.35
N ASP A 93 -5.17 11.57 -12.82
CA ASP A 93 -5.65 12.12 -11.54
C ASP A 93 -5.32 11.23 -10.33
N GLY A 94 -4.74 10.04 -10.58
CA GLY A 94 -4.43 9.05 -9.57
C GLY A 94 -5.63 8.28 -9.04
N LEU A 95 -6.83 8.48 -9.62
CA LEU A 95 -8.06 7.81 -9.24
C LEU A 95 -8.48 6.79 -10.29
N ARG A 96 -8.51 7.20 -11.56
CA ARG A 96 -8.89 6.35 -12.69
C ARG A 96 -7.79 6.26 -13.71
#